data_AF-A0A149TMY6-F1
#
_entry.id   AF-A0A149TMY6-F1
#
_cell.length_a   1.000
_cell.length_b   1.000
_cell.length_c   1.000
_cell.angle_alpha   90.00
_cell.angle_beta   90.00
_cell.angle_gamma   90.00
#
_symmetry.space_group_name_H-M   'P 1'
#
loop_
_entity.id
_entity.type
_entity.pdbx_description
1 polymer ?
#
loop_
_entity_poly.entity_id
_entity_poly.type
_entity_poly.pdbx_seq_one_letter_code
_entity_poly.pdbx_strand_id
1 'polypeptide(L)'
;MRIDMTAKKTPEGEKAPEKLDIGPEPRVAFFSGDEEREDAVSGQIIIVCRQPGLRRAGIEHPAVAVYSDRDFTSDQVMSLKAEPLLEVLGVL
;
A
#
# COMPACT_ATOMS: atom_id res chain seq x y z
N MET A 1 22.45 43.96 45.99
CA MET A 1 21.46 43.05 45.38
C MET A 1 20.77 43.81 44.25
N ARG A 2 21.10 43.49 42.99
CA ARG A 2 20.51 44.16 41.81
C ARG A 2 19.24 43.42 41.40
N ILE A 3 18.24 44.19 41.00
CA ILE A 3 16.91 43.77 40.55
C ILE A 3 16.92 44.02 39.05
N ASP A 4 16.63 43.00 38.23
CA ASP A 4 16.47 43.15 36.79
C ASP A 4 15.07 42.73 36.38
N MET A 5 14.34 43.70 35.81
CA MET A 5 13.06 43.56 35.13
C MET A 5 13.29 43.32 33.62
N THR A 6 12.37 42.57 33.00
CA THR A 6 11.91 42.71 31.60
C THR A 6 12.89 42.40 30.47
N ALA A 7 12.56 41.40 29.64
CA ALA A 7 12.15 41.59 28.23
C ALA A 7 12.04 40.27 27.44
N LYS A 8 10.95 40.18 26.67
CA LYS A 8 10.64 39.31 25.53
C LYS A 8 11.87 38.81 24.74
N LYS A 9 11.90 37.52 24.39
CA LYS A 9 12.25 37.06 23.03
C LYS A 9 11.88 35.58 22.77
N THR A 10 10.79 35.37 22.05
CA THR A 10 10.65 34.31 21.03
C THR A 10 11.08 35.00 19.73
N PRO A 11 11.99 34.45 18.90
CA PRO A 11 11.73 33.36 17.94
C PRO A 11 12.95 32.40 17.88
N GLU A 12 12.95 31.24 17.24
CA GLU A 12 13.03 30.90 15.81
C GLU A 12 13.03 29.35 15.84
N GLY A 13 12.10 28.62 15.21
CA GLY A 13 12.06 28.43 13.77
C GLY A 13 12.98 27.27 13.37
N GLU A 14 12.48 26.03 13.29
CA GLU A 14 12.97 25.13 12.24
C GLU A 14 11.97 24.00 11.89
N LYS A 15 11.46 24.17 10.67
CA LYS A 15 10.84 23.24 9.72
C LYS A 15 9.83 22.20 10.21
N ALA A 16 8.57 22.49 9.88
CA ALA A 16 7.59 21.51 9.46
C ALA A 16 8.20 20.54 8.42
N PRO A 17 7.89 19.23 8.48
CA PRO A 17 8.34 18.30 7.46
C PRO A 17 7.75 18.71 6.11
N GLU A 18 8.69 18.88 5.19
CA GLU A 18 8.54 19.17 3.78
C GLU A 18 7.46 18.27 3.19
N LYS A 19 6.42 18.88 2.60
CA LYS A 19 5.43 18.14 1.83
C LYS A 19 6.17 17.45 0.68
N LEU A 20 6.35 16.14 0.76
CA LEU A 20 6.64 15.37 -0.45
C LEU A 20 5.42 15.54 -1.35
N ASP A 21 5.63 16.11 -2.53
CA ASP A 21 4.71 16.01 -3.67
C ASP A 21 4.56 14.53 -4.03
N ILE A 22 3.67 13.86 -3.30
CA ILE A 22 3.17 12.53 -3.63
C ILE A 22 2.34 12.76 -4.90
N GLY A 23 2.95 12.47 -6.06
CA GLY A 23 2.26 12.34 -7.33
C GLY A 23 1.02 11.45 -7.18
N PRO A 24 0.05 11.52 -8.12
CA PRO A 24 -1.35 11.14 -7.91
C PRO A 24 -1.44 9.89 -7.06
N GLU A 25 -1.95 10.05 -5.83
CA GLU A 25 -1.96 9.02 -4.80
C GLU A 25 -2.35 7.67 -5.43
N PRO A 26 -1.64 6.57 -5.12
CA PRO A 26 -2.07 5.27 -5.59
C PRO A 26 -3.53 5.11 -5.14
N ARG A 27 -4.42 4.96 -6.13
CA ARG A 27 -5.84 4.72 -5.91
C ARG A 27 -5.99 3.30 -5.35
N VAL A 28 -5.57 3.12 -4.10
CA VAL A 28 -5.93 1.94 -3.32
C VAL A 28 -7.44 2.05 -3.16
N ALA A 29 -8.18 1.20 -3.88
CA ALA A 29 -9.61 1.09 -3.71
C ALA A 29 -9.84 0.57 -2.29
N PHE A 30 -10.20 1.47 -1.38
CA PHE A 30 -10.79 1.10 -0.11
C PHE A 30 -12.09 0.35 -0.43
N PHE A 31 -12.11 -0.95 -0.17
CA PHE A 31 -13.36 -1.70 -0.18
C PHE A 31 -14.22 -1.18 0.98
N SER A 32 -15.22 -0.37 0.63
CA SER A 32 -16.42 -0.21 1.45
C SER A 32 -17.38 -1.30 1.00
N GLY A 33 -17.36 -2.41 1.72
CA GLY A 33 -18.32 -3.51 1.59
C GLY A 33 -18.26 -4.28 2.90
N ASP A 34 -19.26 -4.08 3.74
CA ASP A 34 -19.56 -4.92 4.89
C ASP A 34 -19.55 -6.39 4.46
N GLU A 35 -18.53 -7.14 4.86
CA GLU A 35 -18.56 -8.52 5.37
C GLU A 35 -17.10 -9.05 5.42
N GLU A 36 -16.58 -9.20 6.64
CA GLU A 36 -15.30 -9.81 7.01
C GLU A 36 -14.04 -9.28 6.28
N ARG A 37 -13.64 -8.06 6.68
CA ARG A 37 -12.41 -7.38 6.27
C ARG A 37 -11.19 -8.10 6.85
N GLU A 38 -10.66 -9.10 6.16
CA GLU A 38 -9.28 -9.53 6.40
C GLU A 38 -8.37 -8.39 5.90
N ASP A 39 -7.92 -7.55 6.82
CA ASP A 39 -6.92 -6.53 6.52
C ASP A 39 -5.68 -7.22 5.96
N ALA A 40 -5.29 -6.84 4.73
CA ALA A 40 -4.10 -7.39 4.13
C ALA A 40 -2.88 -6.96 4.96
N VAL A 41 -2.10 -7.95 5.43
CA VAL A 41 -0.94 -7.75 6.31
C VAL A 41 0.32 -7.65 5.47
N SER A 42 1.33 -6.89 5.93
CA SER A 42 2.64 -6.81 5.28
C SER A 42 3.21 -8.21 4.97
N GLY A 43 3.75 -8.38 3.77
CA GLY A 43 4.20 -9.69 3.28
C GLY A 43 3.11 -10.49 2.56
N GLN A 44 1.91 -9.94 2.39
CA GLN A 44 0.92 -10.47 1.46
C GLN A 44 0.97 -9.74 0.12
N ILE A 45 0.42 -10.40 -0.90
CA ILE A 45 0.16 -9.82 -2.20
C ILE A 45 -1.33 -9.85 -2.47
N ILE A 46 -1.84 -8.79 -3.07
CA ILE A 46 -3.21 -8.69 -3.56
C ILE A 46 -3.13 -8.90 -5.06
N ILE A 47 -3.89 -9.86 -5.58
CA ILE A 47 -4.05 -10.07 -7.02
C ILE A 47 -5.46 -9.63 -7.40
N VAL A 48 -5.53 -8.65 -8.29
CA VAL A 48 -6.77 -8.20 -8.92
C VAL A 48 -6.83 -8.82 -10.32
N CYS A 49 -7.89 -9.58 -10.59
CA CYS A 49 -8.13 -10.20 -11.88
C CYS A 49 -9.25 -9.47 -12.63
N ARG A 50 -8.92 -8.90 -13.79
CA ARG A 50 -9.90 -8.23 -14.65
C ARG A 50 -10.88 -9.20 -15.32
N GLN A 51 -10.52 -10.48 -15.39
CA GLN A 51 -11.35 -11.55 -15.95
C GLN A 51 -11.42 -12.72 -14.96
N PRO A 52 -12.37 -12.70 -14.00
CA PRO A 52 -12.51 -13.76 -13.00
C PRO A 52 -12.62 -15.14 -13.66
N GLY A 53 -11.94 -16.14 -13.10
CA GLY A 53 -11.84 -17.48 -13.69
C GLY A 53 -10.60 -17.68 -14.58
N LEU A 54 -9.77 -16.63 -14.76
CA LEU A 54 -8.49 -16.76 -15.47
C LEU A 54 -7.56 -17.69 -14.69
N ARG A 55 -6.91 -18.63 -15.40
CA ARG A 55 -5.96 -19.56 -14.79
C ARG A 55 -4.52 -19.16 -15.05
N ARG A 56 -3.78 -18.86 -13.98
CA ARG A 56 -2.34 -18.55 -14.01
C ARG A 56 -1.66 -19.00 -12.72
N ALA A 57 -0.37 -19.34 -12.84
CA ALA A 57 0.41 -19.93 -11.75
C ALA A 57 -0.22 -21.20 -11.14
N GLY A 58 -1.01 -21.95 -11.93
CA GLY A 58 -1.64 -23.20 -11.50
C GLY A 58 -2.95 -23.04 -10.72
N ILE A 59 -3.41 -21.80 -10.49
CA ILE A 59 -4.68 -21.52 -9.80
C ILE A 59 -5.64 -20.73 -10.68
N GLU A 60 -6.92 -20.79 -10.32
CA GLU A 60 -7.96 -19.95 -10.88
C GLU A 60 -8.08 -18.67 -10.05
N HIS A 61 -7.98 -17.52 -10.70
CA HIS A 61 -8.01 -16.22 -10.03
C HIS A 61 -9.44 -15.69 -9.94
N PRO A 62 -9.98 -15.45 -8.72
CA PRO A 62 -11.21 -14.69 -8.56
C PRO A 62 -10.97 -13.22 -8.90
N ALA A 63 -12.02 -12.40 -8.90
CA ALA A 63 -11.91 -10.97 -9.22
C ALA A 63 -10.85 -10.25 -8.37
N VAL A 64 -10.77 -10.58 -7.08
CA VAL A 64 -9.74 -10.09 -6.15
C VAL A 64 -9.46 -11.21 -5.15
N ALA A 65 -8.18 -11.45 -4.85
CA ALA A 65 -7.76 -12.32 -3.76
C ALA A 65 -6.47 -11.82 -3.12
N VAL A 66 -6.32 -12.14 -1.84
CA VAL A 66 -5.11 -11.91 -1.06
C VAL A 66 -4.40 -13.24 -0.89
N TYR A 67 -3.09 -13.25 -1.15
CA TYR A 67 -2.22 -14.41 -1.02
C TYR A 67 -1.01 -14.05 -0.17
N SER A 68 -0.39 -15.03 0.47
CA SER A 68 0.95 -14.86 1.00
C SER A 68 1.94 -14.66 -0.15
N ASP A 69 2.97 -13.85 0.07
CA ASP A 69 4.14 -13.79 -0.82
C ASP A 69 4.82 -15.16 -1.03
N ARG A 70 4.60 -16.12 -0.13
CA ARG A 70 5.11 -17.49 -0.21
C ARG A 70 4.24 -18.45 -1.00
N ASP A 71 3.00 -18.07 -1.34
CA ASP A 71 2.09 -18.93 -2.11
C ASP A 71 2.55 -19.09 -3.57
N PHE A 72 3.42 -18.18 -4.02
CA PHE A 72 3.97 -18.20 -5.37
C PHE A 72 5.49 -18.20 -5.36
N THR A 73 6.08 -18.98 -6.26
CA THR A 73 7.51 -18.88 -6.54
C THR A 73 7.83 -17.57 -7.26
N SER A 74 9.10 -17.14 -7.24
CA SER A 74 9.53 -15.93 -7.96
C SER A 74 9.15 -15.96 -9.44
N ASP A 75 9.28 -17.12 -10.11
CA ASP A 75 8.91 -17.29 -11.52
C ASP A 75 7.39 -17.19 -11.75
N GLN A 76 6.59 -17.69 -10.79
CA GLN A 76 5.14 -17.54 -10.81
C GLN A 76 4.74 -16.09 -10.61
N VAL A 77 5.35 -15.38 -9.67
CA VAL A 77 5.11 -13.93 -9.47
C VAL A 77 5.48 -13.15 -10.71
N MET A 78 6.60 -13.46 -11.37
CA MET A 78 6.95 -12.84 -12.66
C MET A 78 5.90 -13.12 -13.73
N SER A 79 5.40 -14.35 -13.80
CA SER A 79 4.35 -14.73 -14.74
C SER A 79 3.02 -14.02 -14.47
N LEU A 80 2.66 -13.84 -13.19
CA LEU A 80 1.47 -13.11 -12.77
C LEU A 80 1.60 -11.61 -13.11
N LYS A 81 2.77 -11.02 -12.90
CA LYS A 81 3.07 -9.62 -13.28
C LYS A 81 3.12 -9.41 -14.80
N ALA A 82 3.47 -10.43 -15.57
CA ALA A 82 3.50 -10.38 -17.02
C ALA A 82 2.10 -10.52 -17.66
N GLU A 83 1.11 -10.99 -16.91
CA GLU A 83 -0.25 -11.19 -17.42
C GLU A 83 -1.03 -9.86 -17.41
N PRO A 84 -1.42 -9.32 -18.58
CA PRO A 84 -2.08 -8.02 -18.66
C PRO A 84 -3.47 -7.96 -18.02
N LEU A 85 -4.08 -9.12 -17.77
CA LEU A 85 -5.38 -9.24 -17.09
C LEU A 85 -5.25 -9.34 -15.57
N LEU A 86 -4.04 -9.37 -15.03
CA LEU A 86 -3.75 -9.43 -13.60
C LEU A 86 -3.00 -8.18 -13.14
N GLU A 87 -3.36 -7.68 -11.97
CA GLU A 87 -2.58 -6.67 -11.25
C GLU A 87 -2.12 -7.28 -9.93
N VAL A 88 -0.81 -7.26 -9.70
CA VAL A 88 -0.19 -7.79 -8.48
C VAL A 88 0.29 -6.61 -7.64
N LEU A 89 -0.32 -6.42 -6.47
CA LEU A 89 -0.02 -5.35 -5.53
C LEU A 89 0.66 -5.94 -4.28
N GLY A 90 1.83 -5.43 -3.92
CA GLY A 90 2.50 -5.83 -2.67
C GLY A 90 1.97 -5.00 -1.50
N VAL A 91 1.77 -5.66 -0.36
CA VAL A 91 1.46 -4.99 0.91
C VAL A 91 2.78 -4.77 1.67
N LEU A 92 3.16 -3.51 1.84
CA LEU A 92 4.37 -3.05 2.52
C LEU A 92 4.07 -2.73 3.98
#